data_AF-A0A353PJ60-F1
#
_entry.id   AF-A0A353PJ60-F1
#
_cell.length_a   1.000
_cell.length_b   1.000
_cell.length_c   1.000
_cell.angle_alpha   90.00
_cell.angle_beta   90.00
_cell.angle_gamma   90.00
#
_symmetry.space_group_name_H-M   'P 1'
#
loop_
_entity.id
_entity.type
_entity.pdbx_description
1 polymer ?
#
loop_
_entity_poly.entity_id
_entity_poly.type
_entity_poly.pdbx_seq_one_letter_code
_entity_poly.pdbx_strand_id
1 'polypeptide(L)'
;MTQTMFTNELIYKSFIIGAKNVIQEKNALNAINVFPVPDGDTGSNLASMMTSIIERSKLGKTSEETIQSIVDAAIVGARGNS
;
A
#
# COMPACT_ATOMS: atom_id res chain seq x y z
N MET A 1 14.56 2.28 27.73
CA MET A 1 13.54 2.29 26.65
C MET A 1 14.27 2.40 25.33
N THR A 2 14.31 1.33 24.55
CA THR A 2 14.88 1.36 23.19
C THR A 2 13.89 2.11 22.31
N GLN A 3 14.23 3.33 21.89
CA GLN A 3 13.46 3.99 20.83
C GLN A 3 13.63 3.16 19.55
N THR A 4 12.54 2.63 19.03
CA THR A 4 12.53 2.03 17.69
C THR A 4 12.80 3.15 16.69
N MET A 5 14.02 3.24 16.17
CA MET A 5 14.36 4.16 15.09
C MET A 5 13.62 3.75 13.82
N PHE A 6 12.80 4.64 13.26
CA PHE A 6 12.15 4.45 11.96
C PHE A 6 13.17 4.68 10.83
N THR A 7 13.96 3.66 10.53
CA THR A 7 14.89 3.70 9.39
C THR A 7 14.11 3.63 8.08
N ASN A 8 14.67 4.22 7.02
CA ASN A 8 14.19 4.09 5.65
C ASN A 8 13.98 2.62 5.24
N GLU A 9 14.90 1.74 5.60
CA GLU A 9 14.79 0.30 5.31
C GLU A 9 13.60 -0.34 6.03
N LEU A 10 13.37 0.00 7.31
CA LEU A 10 12.24 -0.50 8.07
C LEU A 10 10.92 -0.02 7.45
N ILE A 11 10.84 1.26 7.08
CA ILE A 11 9.66 1.84 6.40
C ILE A 11 9.38 1.08 5.10
N TYR A 12 10.39 0.97 4.23
CA TYR A 12 10.25 0.30 2.94
C TYR A 12 9.76 -1.14 3.10
N LYS A 13 10.43 -1.95 3.95
CA LYS A 13 10.04 -3.34 4.19
C LYS A 13 8.63 -3.46 4.76
N SER A 14 8.25 -2.56 5.68
CA SER A 14 6.91 -2.55 6.27
C SER A 14 5.83 -2.32 5.22
N PHE A 15 6.04 -1.38 4.29
CA PHE A 15 5.11 -1.15 3.18
C PHE A 15 5.05 -2.34 2.21
N ILE A 16 6.19 -2.95 1.86
CA ILE A 16 6.20 -4.13 0.97
C ILE A 16 5.47 -5.32 1.59
N ILE A 17 5.66 -5.56 2.89
CA ILE A 17 4.96 -6.65 3.61
C ILE A 17 3.47 -6.31 3.75
N GLY A 18 3.14 -5.08 4.16
CA GLY A 18 1.76 -4.62 4.27
C GLY A 18 1.00 -4.73 2.94
N ALA A 19 1.63 -4.32 1.83
CA ALA A 19 1.09 -4.43 0.49
C ALA A 19 0.75 -5.88 0.12
N LYS A 20 1.64 -6.83 0.42
CA LYS A 20 1.39 -8.27 0.19
C LYS A 20 0.21 -8.78 1.02
N ASN A 21 0.09 -8.36 2.27
CA ASN A 21 -1.02 -8.77 3.14
C ASN A 21 -2.36 -8.22 2.62
N VAL A 22 -2.40 -6.95 2.20
CA VAL A 22 -3.62 -6.36 1.59
C VAL A 22 -4.02 -7.09 0.31
N ILE A 23 -3.06 -7.48 -0.53
CA ILE A 23 -3.33 -8.26 -1.74
C ILE A 23 -3.90 -9.64 -1.40
N GLN A 24 -3.41 -10.30 -0.35
CA GLN A 24 -3.94 -11.59 0.10
C GLN A 24 -5.38 -11.48 0.61
N GLU A 25 -5.70 -10.39 1.31
CA GLU A 25 -7.04 -10.12 1.85
C GLU A 25 -8.01 -9.48 0.84
N LYS A 26 -7.64 -9.35 -0.44
CA LYS A 26 -8.45 -8.71 -1.48
C LYS A 26 -9.92 -9.14 -1.47
N ASN A 27 -10.19 -10.45 -1.39
CA ASN A 27 -11.56 -10.95 -1.44
C ASN A 27 -12.36 -10.61 -0.18
N ALA A 28 -11.71 -10.62 0.99
CA ALA A 28 -12.33 -10.18 2.24
C ALA A 28 -12.62 -8.66 2.19
N LEU A 29 -11.70 -7.87 1.64
CA LEU A 29 -11.87 -6.42 1.46
C LEU A 29 -12.96 -6.08 0.44
N ASN A 30 -13.13 -6.86 -0.61
CA ASN A 30 -14.27 -6.71 -1.53
C ASN A 30 -15.62 -6.96 -0.82
N ALA A 31 -15.64 -7.79 0.22
CA ALA A 31 -16.86 -8.13 0.94
C ALA A 31 -17.29 -7.10 2.01
N ILE A 32 -16.40 -6.18 2.42
CA ILE A 32 -16.74 -5.18 3.46
C ILE A 32 -17.38 -3.91 2.89
N ASN A 33 -17.21 -3.59 1.61
CA ASN A 33 -17.78 -2.39 1.02
C ASN A 33 -19.26 -2.60 0.64
N VAL A 34 -20.15 -2.30 1.58
CA VAL A 34 -21.60 -2.54 1.45
C VAL A 34 -22.43 -1.25 1.46
N PHE A 35 -21.83 -0.07 1.28
CA PHE A 35 -22.54 1.23 1.32
C PHE A 35 -22.00 2.25 0.30
N PRO A 36 -22.84 3.03 -0.41
CA PRO A 36 -24.30 2.86 -0.60
C PRO A 36 -24.64 1.80 -1.66
N VAL A 37 -23.68 1.39 -2.49
CA VAL A 37 -23.82 0.35 -3.51
C VAL A 37 -22.63 -0.60 -3.39
N PRO A 38 -22.84 -1.92 -3.24
CA PRO A 38 -21.77 -2.91 -3.24
C PRO A 38 -21.27 -3.11 -4.67
N ASP A 39 -20.32 -2.29 -5.09
CA ASP A 39 -19.51 -2.50 -6.30
C ASP A 39 -18.52 -3.66 -6.13
N GLY A 40 -18.22 -4.03 -4.88
CA GLY A 40 -17.40 -5.19 -4.53
C GLY A 40 -15.97 -5.07 -5.05
N ASP A 41 -15.48 -3.84 -5.24
CA ASP A 41 -14.21 -3.57 -5.90
C ASP A 41 -13.15 -2.97 -4.97
N THR A 42 -13.48 -2.68 -3.70
CA THR A 42 -12.58 -2.03 -2.73
C THR A 42 -11.26 -2.77 -2.56
N GLY A 43 -11.31 -4.08 -2.35
CA GLY A 43 -10.13 -4.92 -2.30
C GLY A 43 -9.37 -4.93 -3.63
N SER A 44 -10.07 -4.97 -4.76
CA SER A 44 -9.45 -4.92 -6.10
C SER A 44 -8.72 -3.60 -6.37
N ASN A 45 -9.30 -2.46 -5.97
CA ASN A 45 -8.71 -1.14 -6.08
C ASN A 45 -7.47 -1.01 -5.18
N LEU A 46 -7.59 -1.42 -3.92
CA LEU A 46 -6.44 -1.48 -3.00
C LEU A 46 -5.34 -2.42 -3.50
N ALA A 47 -5.69 -3.60 -4.02
CA ALA A 47 -4.71 -4.54 -4.55
C ALA A 47 -3.97 -3.98 -5.78
N SER A 48 -4.64 -3.19 -6.63
CA SER A 48 -4.00 -2.47 -7.74
C SER A 48 -2.95 -1.46 -7.22
N MET A 49 -3.33 -0.63 -6.25
CA MET A 49 -2.42 0.33 -5.63
C MET A 49 -1.23 -0.38 -4.97
N MET A 50 -1.48 -1.43 -4.20
CA MET A 50 -0.44 -2.20 -3.49
C MET A 50 0.52 -2.91 -4.44
N THR A 51 0.01 -3.43 -5.57
CA THR A 51 0.86 -4.01 -6.62
C THR A 51 1.78 -2.96 -7.21
N SER A 52 1.27 -1.76 -7.49
CA SER A 52 2.08 -0.64 -7.98
C SER A 52 3.17 -0.23 -6.98
N ILE A 53 2.86 -0.17 -5.68
CA ILE A 53 3.87 0.07 -4.63
C ILE A 53 4.98 -0.97 -4.69
N ILE A 54 4.64 -2.26 -4.77
CA ILE A 54 5.63 -3.35 -4.83
C ILE A 54 6.52 -3.24 -6.07
N GLU A 55 5.95 -2.90 -7.22
CA GLU A 55 6.65 -2.88 -8.50
C GLU A 55 7.49 -1.62 -8.74
N ARG A 56 7.08 -0.48 -8.17
CA ARG A 56 7.60 0.84 -8.57
C ARG A 56 8.29 1.61 -7.47
N SER A 57 7.95 1.37 -6.20
CA SER A 57 8.61 2.07 -5.10
C SER A 57 10.07 1.63 -4.96
N LYS A 58 10.90 2.50 -4.40
CA LYS A 58 12.34 2.28 -4.21
C LYS A 58 12.74 2.69 -2.80
N LEU A 59 13.73 1.99 -2.27
CA LEU A 59 14.42 2.42 -1.06
C LEU A 59 15.29 3.65 -1.36
N GLY A 60 14.97 4.78 -0.75
CA GLY A 60 15.74 6.01 -0.82
C GLY A 60 16.88 6.05 0.20
N LYS A 61 17.74 7.06 0.12
CA LYS A 61 18.84 7.30 1.08
C LYS A 61 18.33 7.79 2.43
N THR A 62 17.17 8.44 2.43
CA THR A 62 16.48 8.93 3.62
C THR A 62 15.08 8.32 3.75
N SER A 63 14.48 8.46 4.93
CA SER A 63 13.08 8.05 5.16
C SER A 63 12.13 8.86 4.29
N GLU A 64 12.40 10.15 4.11
CA GLU A 64 11.61 11.05 3.24
C GLU A 64 11.64 10.60 1.78
N GLU A 65 12.83 10.34 1.22
CA GLU A 65 12.96 9.85 -0.16
C GLU A 65 12.23 8.51 -0.37
N THR A 66 12.28 7.63 0.63
CA THR A 66 11.60 6.32 0.60
C THR A 66 10.09 6.48 0.63
N ILE A 67 9.58 7.33 1.53
CA ILE A 67 8.14 7.63 1.63
C ILE A 67 7.65 8.27 0.33
N GLN A 68 8.40 9.24 -0.22
CA GLN A 68 8.02 9.89 -1.48
C GLN A 68 7.93 8.88 -2.62
N SER A 69 8.90 7.96 -2.73
CA SER A 69 8.85 6.92 -3.76
C SER A 69 7.67 5.96 -3.60
N ILE A 70 7.24 5.67 -2.36
CA ILE A 70 6.04 4.88 -2.08
C ILE A 70 4.78 5.65 -2.48
N VAL A 71 4.69 6.94 -2.14
CA VAL A 71 3.55 7.82 -2.49
C VAL A 71 3.39 7.90 -4.01
N ASP A 72 4.47 8.16 -4.73
CA ASP A 72 4.44 8.25 -6.19
C ASP A 72 3.96 6.93 -6.83
N ALA A 73 4.45 5.79 -6.32
CA ALA A 73 4.03 4.47 -6.77
C ALA A 73 2.54 4.19 -6.44
N ALA A 74 2.08 4.60 -5.26
CA ALA A 74 0.69 4.46 -4.85
C ALA A 74 -0.25 5.26 -5.77
N ILE A 75 0.07 6.54 -6.04
CA ILE A 75 -0.72 7.43 -6.91
C ILE A 75 -0.85 6.83 -8.32
N VAL A 76 0.22 6.25 -8.86
CA VAL A 76 0.19 5.60 -10.18
C VAL A 76 -0.71 4.37 -10.21
N GLY A 77 -0.81 3.64 -9.09
CA GLY A 77 -1.59 2.40 -8.99
C GLY A 77 -3.02 2.56 -8.48
N ALA A 78 -3.34 3.72 -7.92
CA ALA A 78 -4.64 4.05 -7.34
C ALA A 78 -5.75 3.97 -8.40
N ARG A 79 -6.93 3.48 -7.99
CA ARG A 79 -8.08 3.28 -8.87
C ARG A 79 -9.37 3.54 -8.09
N GLY A 80 -10.33 4.17 -8.75
CA GLY A 80 -11.58 4.54 -8.11
C GLY A 80 -11.35 5.58 -7.01
N ASN A 81 -12.11 5.48 -5.92
CA ASN A 81 -12.02 6.38 -4.78
C ASN A 81 -10.99 5.90 -3.72
N SER A 82 -10.21 4.87 -4.03
CA SER A 82 -9.24 4.23 -3.13
C SER A 82 -7.81 4.47 -3.57
#